data_AF-A0A914V8B0-F1
#
_entry.id   AF-A0A914V8B0-F1
#
_cell.length_a   1.000
_cell.length_b   1.000
_cell.length_c   1.000
_cell.angle_alpha   90.00
_cell.angle_beta   90.00
_cell.angle_gamma   90.00
#
_symmetry.space_group_name_H-M   'P 1'
#
loop_
_entity.id
_entity.type
_entity.pdbx_description
1 polymer ?
#
loop_
_entity_poly.entity_id
_entity_poly.type
_entity_poly.pdbx_seq_one_letter_code
_entity_poly.pdbx_strand_id
1 'polypeptide(L)'
;QLEQHCAKQNLGQPVYEPVTLLTKDGGGRDLQLFVVKVTIPGLVDSYGPFQPQQPYLDMEQAQEYGALFVLNQLGLCQQQFLPHFANIPMMPMVPPV
;
A
#
# COMPACT_ATOMS: atom_id res chain seq x y z
N GLN A 1 -12.52 6.71 0.18
CA GLN A 1 -13.30 5.63 -0.49
C GLN A 1 -13.20 4.30 0.25
N LEU A 2 -12.01 3.89 0.72
CA LEU A 2 -11.82 2.67 1.51
C LEU A 2 -12.69 2.62 2.78
N GLU A 3 -12.75 3.71 3.53
CA GLU A 3 -13.54 3.81 4.76
C GLU A 3 -15.03 3.54 4.54
N GLN A 4 -15.60 4.07 3.45
CA GLN A 4 -17.00 3.82 3.11
C GLN A 4 -17.27 2.36 2.78
N HIS A 5 -16.32 1.68 2.13
CA HIS A 5 -16.45 0.25 1.87
C HIS A 5 -16.37 -0.57 3.15
N CYS A 6 -15.40 -0.28 4.02
CA CYS A 6 -15.26 -0.96 5.30
C CYS A 6 -16.48 -0.75 6.20
N ALA A 7 -17.03 0.47 6.23
CA ALA A 7 -18.26 0.77 6.95
C ALA A 7 -19.47 -0.02 6.42
N LYS A 8 -19.64 -0.12 5.09
CA LYS A 8 -20.72 -0.91 4.47
C LYS A 8 -20.61 -2.40 4.75
N GLN A 9 -19.39 -2.93 4.80
CA GLN A 9 -19.12 -4.35 5.02
C GLN A 9 -18.93 -4.71 6.51
N ASN A 10 -19.14 -3.76 7.43
CA ASN A 10 -18.91 -3.94 8.86
C ASN A 10 -17.47 -4.42 9.20
N LEU A 11 -16.49 -4.07 8.38
CA LEU A 11 -15.09 -4.50 8.53
C LEU A 11 -14.30 -3.65 9.55
N GLY A 12 -14.96 -2.72 10.25
CA GLY A 12 -14.31 -1.75 11.13
C GLY A 12 -13.62 -0.61 10.35
N GLN A 13 -13.12 0.41 11.07
CA GLN A 13 -12.42 1.52 10.43
C GLN A 13 -10.99 1.12 10.05
N PRO A 14 -10.52 1.44 8.82
CA PRO A 14 -9.12 1.25 8.45
C PRO A 14 -8.23 2.14 9.31
N VAL A 15 -7.20 1.55 9.90
CA VAL A 15 -6.18 2.23 10.70
C VAL A 15 -4.96 2.48 9.83
N TYR A 16 -4.54 3.74 9.72
CA TYR A 16 -3.36 4.14 8.96
C TYR A 16 -2.21 4.46 9.92
N GLU A 17 -1.20 3.61 9.94
CA GLU A 17 0.01 3.78 10.75
C GLU A 17 1.15 4.29 9.84
N PRO A 18 1.60 5.54 10.00
CA PRO A 18 2.73 6.06 9.24
C PRO A 18 4.03 5.41 9.72
N VAL A 19 4.84 4.95 8.76
CA VAL A 19 6.17 4.41 8.93
C VAL A 19 7.15 5.38 8.26
N THR A 20 8.01 6.00 9.06
CA THR A 20 9.02 6.92 8.54
C THR A 20 10.29 6.16 8.18
N LEU A 21 10.80 6.38 6.97
CA LEU A 21 12.07 5.87 6.47
C LEU A 21 13.02 7.05 6.29
N LEU A 22 14.12 7.08 7.04
CA LEU A 22 15.24 7.96 6.73
C LEU A 22 16.11 7.28 5.69
N THR A 23 16.29 7.91 4.54
CA THR A 23 17.27 7.50 3.53
C THR A 23 18.22 8.66 3.23
N LYS A 24 19.31 8.39 2.51
CA LYS A 24 20.21 9.44 2.02
C LYS A 24 19.96 9.68 0.54
N ASP A 25 19.81 10.93 0.15
CA ASP A 25 19.77 11.29 -1.27
C ASP A 25 21.17 11.14 -1.92
N GLY A 26 21.25 11.22 -3.24
CA GLY A 26 22.53 11.10 -3.97
C GLY A 26 23.57 12.17 -3.59
N GLY A 27 23.15 13.27 -2.97
CA GLY A 27 24.00 14.31 -2.39
C GLY A 27 24.36 14.12 -0.90
N GLY A 28 23.94 13.02 -0.28
CA GLY A 28 24.27 12.68 1.11
C GLY A 28 23.44 13.38 2.18
N ARG A 29 22.33 14.05 1.83
CA ARG A 29 21.39 14.65 2.78
C ARG A 29 20.39 13.59 3.24
N ASP A 30 19.98 13.68 4.49
CA ASP A 30 18.91 12.85 5.02
C ASP A 30 17.59 13.26 4.38
N LEU A 31 17.00 12.33 3.63
CA LEU A 31 15.68 12.43 3.04
C LEU A 31 14.71 11.60 3.88
N GLN A 32 13.73 12.28 4.46
CA GLN A 32 12.65 11.63 5.18
C GLN A 32 11.57 11.20 4.18
N LEU A 33 11.30 9.90 4.17
CA LEU A 33 10.24 9.30 3.38
C LEU A 33 9.17 8.73 4.32
N PHE A 34 7.94 8.72 3.86
CA PHE A 34 6.77 8.23 4.55
C PHE A 34 6.21 7.05 3.77
N VAL A 35 6.05 5.95 4.47
CA VAL A 35 5.26 4.79 4.06
C VAL A 35 4.08 4.73 5.01
N VAL A 36 2.97 4.15 4.58
CA VAL A 36 1.83 3.92 5.47
C VAL A 36 1.55 2.43 5.54
N LYS A 37 1.27 1.93 6.74
CA LYS A 37 0.73 0.59 6.96
C LYS A 37 -0.77 0.75 7.23
N VAL A 38 -1.60 0.09 6.44
CA VAL A 38 -3.05 0.13 6.55
C VAL A 38 -3.55 -1.19 7.13
N THR A 39 -4.20 -1.13 8.27
CA THR A 39 -4.77 -2.30 8.94
C THR A 39 -6.28 -2.19 8.96
N ILE A 40 -6.99 -3.16 8.40
CA ILE A 40 -8.46 -3.23 8.48
C ILE A 40 -8.83 -4.30 9.51
N PRO A 41 -9.45 -3.97 10.65
CA PRO A 41 -9.75 -4.93 11.70
C PRO A 41 -10.54 -6.15 11.22
N GLY A 42 -11.52 -5.95 10.34
CA GLY A 42 -12.34 -7.02 9.79
C GLY A 42 -11.66 -7.88 8.73
N LEU A 43 -10.45 -7.51 8.28
CA LEU A 43 -9.68 -8.25 7.28
C LEU A 43 -8.30 -8.67 7.77
N VAL A 44 -7.84 -8.17 8.92
CA VAL A 44 -6.51 -8.44 9.46
C VAL A 44 -6.32 -9.93 9.73
N ASP A 45 -7.38 -10.65 10.09
CA ASP A 45 -7.33 -12.09 10.35
C ASP A 45 -7.12 -12.91 9.06
N SER A 46 -7.66 -12.44 7.93
CA SER A 46 -7.59 -13.14 6.64
C SER A 46 -6.45 -12.68 5.73
N TYR A 47 -6.09 -11.40 5.77
CA TYR A 47 -5.10 -10.77 4.87
C TYR A 47 -3.90 -10.19 5.61
N GLY A 48 -3.99 -10.00 6.92
CA GLY A 48 -2.97 -9.27 7.68
C GLY A 48 -3.00 -7.75 7.44
N PRO A 49 -1.99 -7.03 7.96
CA PRO A 49 -1.82 -5.61 7.68
C PRO A 49 -1.30 -5.39 6.25
N PHE A 50 -1.86 -4.40 5.55
CA PHE A 50 -1.42 -4.02 4.22
C PHE A 50 -0.32 -2.98 4.32
N GLN A 51 0.84 -3.27 3.74
CA GLN A 51 1.98 -2.34 3.77
C GLN A 51 2.48 -2.10 2.34
N PRO A 52 2.01 -1.04 1.65
CA PRO A 52 2.65 -0.59 0.42
C PRO A 52 4.15 -0.37 0.63
N GLN A 53 4.96 -0.83 -0.30
CA GLN A 53 6.42 -0.66 -0.25
C GLN A 53 6.88 0.66 -0.87
N GLN A 54 5.96 1.45 -1.44
CA GLN A 54 6.28 2.69 -2.14
C GLN A 54 6.38 3.85 -1.13
N PRO A 55 7.58 4.46 -0.97
CA PRO A 55 7.76 5.62 -0.11
C PRO A 55 7.36 6.93 -0.81
N TYR A 56 6.85 7.87 -0.01
CA TYR A 56 6.45 9.21 -0.46
C TYR A 56 7.11 10.30 0.39
N LEU A 57 7.25 11.51 -0.13
CA LEU A 57 7.76 12.66 0.63
C LEU A 57 6.70 13.29 1.53
N ASP A 58 5.43 13.14 1.15
CA ASP A 58 4.28 13.70 1.86
C ASP A 58 3.46 12.59 2.53
N MET A 59 3.10 12.82 3.80
CA MET A 59 2.30 11.87 4.58
C MET A 59 0.89 11.69 3.98
N GLU A 60 0.27 12.77 3.47
CA GLU A 60 -1.04 12.70 2.84
C GLU A 60 -1.01 11.81 1.58
N GLN A 61 0.04 11.93 0.75
CA GLN A 61 0.21 11.06 -0.41
C GLN A 61 0.45 9.60 -0.02
N ALA A 62 1.24 9.35 1.03
CA ALA A 62 1.45 8.01 1.56
C ALA A 62 0.13 7.38 2.02
N GLN A 63 -0.71 8.14 2.75
CA GLN A 63 -2.02 7.68 3.21
C GLN A 63 -2.98 7.40 2.06
N GLU A 64 -3.05 8.29 1.08
CA GLU A 64 -3.91 8.12 -0.10
C GLU A 64 -3.49 6.89 -0.91
N TYR A 65 -2.18 6.72 -1.13
CA TYR A 65 -1.64 5.52 -1.78
C TYR A 65 -1.94 4.25 -0.98
N GLY A 66 -1.80 4.27 0.35
CA GLY A 66 -2.16 3.13 1.19
C GLY A 66 -3.63 2.75 1.06
N ALA A 67 -4.54 3.72 1.06
CA ALA A 67 -5.96 3.46 0.87
C ALA A 67 -6.24 2.83 -0.51
N LEU A 68 -5.59 3.35 -1.56
CA LEU A 68 -5.69 2.83 -2.92
C LEU A 68 -5.10 1.43 -3.06
N PHE A 69 -3.96 1.16 -2.43
CA PHE A 69 -3.32 -0.14 -2.41
C PHE A 69 -4.26 -1.19 -1.82
N VAL A 70 -4.91 -0.89 -0.69
CA VAL A 70 -5.89 -1.80 -0.09
C VAL A 70 -7.11 -1.99 -1.00
N LEU A 71 -7.66 -0.91 -1.56
CA LEU A 71 -8.77 -1.03 -2.52
C LEU A 71 -8.40 -1.90 -3.73
N ASN A 72 -7.16 -1.83 -4.20
CA ASN A 72 -6.66 -2.67 -5.28
C ASN A 72 -6.51 -4.13 -4.85
N GLN A 73 -5.93 -4.39 -3.67
CA GLN A 73 -5.83 -5.74 -3.10
C GLN A 73 -7.21 -6.39 -2.89
N LEU A 74 -8.22 -5.60 -2.55
CA LEU A 74 -9.60 -6.07 -2.42
C LEU A 74 -10.35 -6.17 -3.75
N GLY A 75 -9.73 -5.80 -4.87
CA GLY A 75 -10.36 -5.80 -6.20
C GLY A 75 -11.47 -4.75 -6.37
N LEU A 76 -11.51 -3.75 -5.50
CA LEU A 76 -12.55 -2.70 -5.44
C LEU A 76 -12.14 -1.42 -6.18
N CYS A 77 -10.89 -1.31 -6.60
CA CYS A 77 -10.40 -0.16 -7.34
C CYS A 77 -10.96 -0.18 -8.77
N GLN A 78 -12.00 0.61 -9.03
CA GLN A 78 -12.61 0.73 -10.36
C GLN A 78 -11.78 1.58 -11.35
N GLN A 79 -10.80 2.34 -10.86
CA GLN A 79 -9.79 2.94 -11.73
C GLN A 79 -8.76 1.88 -12.07
N GLN A 80 -8.82 1.44 -13.32
CA GLN A 80 -7.82 0.64 -14.01
C GLN A 80 -6.44 1.17 -13.65
N PHE A 81 -5.72 0.48 -12.78
CA PHE A 81 -4.27 0.50 -12.81
C PHE A 81 -3.85 -0.29 -14.06
N LEU A 82 -4.07 0.31 -15.24
CA LEU A 82 -3.38 -0.10 -16.46
C LEU A 82 -1.87 0.13 -16.26
N PRO A 83 -1.04 -0.69 -16.90
CA PRO A 83 0.11 -1.35 -16.28
C PRO A 83 1.37 -0.47 -16.31
N HIS A 84 1.45 0.59 -15.51
CA HIS A 84 2.76 1.20 -15.23
C HIS A 84 3.55 0.47 -14.14
N PHE A 85 2.92 -0.51 -13.47
CA PHE A 85 3.57 -1.35 -12.44
C PHE A 85 3.73 -2.82 -12.84
N ALA A 86 3.36 -3.22 -14.07
CA ALA A 86 3.72 -4.53 -14.63
C ALA A 86 5.19 -4.62 -15.09
N ASN A 87 6.08 -3.81 -14.50
CA ASN A 87 7.51 -3.89 -14.69
C ASN A 87 8.25 -4.24 -13.39
N ILE A 88 7.60 -5.03 -12.53
CA ILE A 88 8.36 -6.02 -11.77
C ILE A 88 8.47 -7.21 -12.75
N PRO A 89 9.65 -7.54 -13.29
CA PRO A 89 9.81 -8.79 -14.00
C PRO A 89 9.41 -9.90 -13.03
N MET A 90 8.24 -10.49 -13.24
CA MET A 90 7.96 -11.81 -12.67
C MET A 90 9.06 -12.70 -13.23
N MET A 91 10.04 -13.03 -12.38
CA MET A 91 11.05 -14.00 -12.73
C MET A 91 10.30 -15.24 -13.23
N PRO A 92 10.58 -15.75 -14.45
CA PRO A 92 10.02 -17.02 -14.84
C PRO A 92 10.51 -18.03 -13.81
N MET A 93 9.58 -18.58 -13.03
CA MET A 93 9.83 -19.77 -12.23
C MET A 93 10.35 -20.82 -13.21
N VAL A 94 11.66 -21.08 -13.15
CA VAL A 94 12.29 -22.16 -13.89
C VAL A 94 11.73 -23.45 -13.28
N PRO A 95 10.96 -24.26 -14.03
CA PRO A 95 10.58 -25.58 -13.53
C PRO A 95 11.86 -26.42 -13.40
N PRO A 96 12.06 -27.14 -12.29
CA PRO A 96 13.19 -28.05 -12.18
C PRO A 96 13.03 -29.16 -13.22
N VAL A 97 14.07 -29.37 -14.04
CA VAL A 97 14.29 -30.60 -14.81
C VAL A 97 15.57 -31.26 -14.34
#